data_AF-A0A8D2J1C9-F1
#
_entry.id   AF-A0A8D2J1C9-F1
#
_cell.length_a   1.000
_cell.length_b   1.000
_cell.length_c   1.000
_cell.angle_alpha   90.00
_cell.angle_beta   90.00
_cell.angle_gamma   90.00
#
_symmetry.space_group_name_H-M   'P 1'
#
loop_
_entity.id
_entity.type
_entity.pdbx_description
1 polymer ?
#
loop_
_entity_poly.entity_id
_entity_poly.type
_entity_poly.pdbx_seq_one_letter_code
_entity_poly.pdbx_strand_id
1 'polypeptide(L)'
;MEPNLLTEFILLGFGNLGDQWSLLFFLFSVIYIVTMAGNILIIALVVVDCHLHTPMYFFLGNLSCLETCYSSNILPLMLANFFNGGQRVISVTGCMIQYYFFGFLAASECYLLAAMSYDRYVAICKPLFYTTLMNSKVCFQLVACSWISGSLAINITIYLMHQLKFCGSGEINHFFCDFNPILKLSCSDTQIIKPLTAFLAAVCSLPPFLLTLASYIYIISTIVRIPSISGRQKAFSTCSSHLIVVSIFYSTIMIVYILPLKDLNKVFSFLYTILTPLVNPLIYSLRNKDVNEAVKNVARKPAVPTRS
;
A
#
# COMPACT_ATOMS: atom_id res chain seq x y z
N MET A 1 -10.78 33.71 26.10
CA MET A 1 -11.55 33.43 24.87
C MET A 1 -11.27 31.96 24.55
N GLU A 2 -12.22 31.07 24.80
CA GLU A 2 -12.06 29.66 24.42
C GLU A 2 -11.91 29.60 22.89
N PRO A 3 -10.92 28.88 22.35
CA PRO A 3 -10.85 28.68 20.91
C PRO A 3 -12.08 27.90 20.46
N ASN A 4 -12.78 28.39 19.43
CA ASN A 4 -13.84 27.62 18.77
C ASN A 4 -13.24 26.30 18.28
N LEU A 5 -13.67 25.20 18.88
CA LEU A 5 -13.27 23.86 18.51
C LEU A 5 -13.84 23.51 17.14
N LEU A 6 -12.99 23.04 16.24
CA LEU A 6 -13.42 22.59 14.93
C LEU A 6 -14.13 21.24 15.01
N THR A 7 -15.27 21.13 14.36
CA THR A 7 -16.00 19.86 14.14
C THR A 7 -15.82 19.33 12.72
N GLU A 8 -15.32 20.17 11.81
CA GLU A 8 -15.16 19.89 10.38
C GLU A 8 -13.81 20.42 9.87
N PHE A 9 -13.30 19.78 8.81
CA PHE A 9 -12.12 20.15 8.06
C PHE A 9 -12.47 20.32 6.57
N ILE A 10 -11.68 21.12 5.87
CA ILE A 10 -11.82 21.36 4.44
C ILE A 10 -10.57 20.82 3.74
N LEU A 11 -10.74 19.80 2.89
CA LEU A 11 -9.66 19.23 2.07
C LEU A 11 -9.52 20.04 0.77
N LEU A 12 -8.40 20.75 0.61
CA LEU A 12 -8.13 21.62 -0.54
C LEU A 12 -7.63 20.87 -1.79
N GLY A 13 -7.35 19.55 -1.69
CA GLY A 13 -7.02 18.73 -2.85
C GLY A 13 -5.77 19.23 -3.59
N PHE A 14 -5.89 19.43 -4.91
CA PHE A 14 -4.80 19.88 -5.79
C PHE A 14 -4.80 21.41 -6.08
N GLY A 15 -5.53 22.22 -5.31
CA GLY A 15 -5.55 23.68 -5.50
C GLY A 15 -6.36 24.12 -6.73
N ASN A 16 -6.18 25.36 -7.19
CA ASN A 16 -7.04 25.98 -8.21
C ASN A 16 -6.70 25.52 -9.64
N LEU A 17 -7.00 24.25 -9.98
CA LEU A 17 -6.80 23.68 -11.32
C LEU A 17 -7.88 24.11 -12.36
N GLY A 18 -8.64 25.17 -12.07
CA GLY A 18 -9.67 25.73 -12.96
C GLY A 18 -10.80 24.73 -13.26
N ASP A 19 -11.44 24.87 -14.43
CA ASP A 19 -12.58 24.05 -14.88
C ASP A 19 -12.23 22.58 -15.22
N GLN A 20 -11.01 22.12 -14.92
CA GLN A 20 -10.53 20.77 -15.28
C GLN A 20 -10.97 19.67 -14.29
N TRP A 21 -11.77 20.00 -13.27
CA TRP A 21 -12.26 19.03 -12.29
C TRP A 21 -13.00 17.86 -12.90
N SER A 22 -13.81 18.11 -13.92
CA SER A 22 -14.53 17.06 -14.66
C SER A 22 -13.56 16.06 -15.30
N LEU A 23 -12.49 16.55 -15.94
CA LEU A 23 -11.48 15.69 -16.56
C LEU A 23 -10.75 14.83 -15.53
N LEU A 24 -10.33 15.43 -14.42
CA LEU A 24 -9.68 14.72 -13.31
C LEU A 24 -10.63 13.67 -12.71
N PHE A 25 -11.90 14.02 -12.50
CA PHE A 25 -12.90 13.08 -12.02
C PHE A 25 -12.98 11.83 -12.92
N PHE A 26 -13.08 12.00 -14.25
CA PHE A 26 -13.12 10.87 -15.17
C PHE A 26 -11.82 10.06 -15.15
N LEU A 27 -10.66 10.72 -15.20
CA LEU A 27 -9.36 10.05 -15.18
C LEU A 27 -9.18 9.19 -13.92
N PHE A 28 -9.44 9.76 -12.74
CA PHE A 28 -9.29 9.06 -11.48
C PHE A 28 -10.37 8.01 -11.24
N SER A 29 -11.54 8.15 -11.86
CA SER A 29 -12.57 7.10 -11.85
C SER A 29 -12.12 5.88 -12.64
N VAL A 30 -11.52 6.10 -13.82
CA VAL A 30 -10.92 5.00 -14.60
C VAL A 30 -9.80 4.34 -13.82
N ILE A 31 -8.90 5.11 -13.21
CA ILE A 31 -7.84 4.56 -12.34
C ILE A 31 -8.43 3.70 -11.23
N TYR A 32 -9.45 4.19 -10.52
CA TYR A 32 -10.10 3.44 -9.45
C TYR A 32 -10.68 2.11 -9.97
N ILE A 33 -11.45 2.13 -11.06
CA ILE A 33 -12.06 0.92 -11.63
C ILE A 33 -10.99 -0.10 -12.05
N VAL A 34 -9.93 0.35 -12.73
CA VAL A 34 -8.84 -0.53 -13.19
C VAL A 34 -8.09 -1.14 -12.00
N THR A 35 -7.76 -0.33 -10.99
CA THR A 35 -7.08 -0.80 -9.77
C THR A 35 -7.93 -1.83 -9.02
N MET A 36 -9.23 -1.58 -8.86
CA MET A 36 -10.14 -2.49 -8.20
C MET A 36 -10.28 -3.80 -8.98
N ALA A 37 -10.52 -3.71 -10.30
CA ALA A 37 -10.66 -4.87 -11.16
C ALA A 37 -9.39 -5.75 -11.15
N GLY A 38 -8.20 -5.12 -11.25
CA GLY A 38 -6.93 -5.83 -11.23
C GLY A 38 -6.67 -6.56 -9.91
N ASN A 39 -6.90 -5.90 -8.78
CA ASN A 39 -6.67 -6.51 -7.47
C ASN A 39 -7.70 -7.60 -7.14
N ILE A 40 -8.98 -7.37 -7.46
CA ILE A 40 -10.03 -8.40 -7.30
C ILE A 40 -9.74 -9.61 -8.18
N LEU A 41 -9.26 -9.41 -9.41
CA LEU A 41 -8.87 -10.50 -10.29
C LEU A 41 -7.73 -11.34 -9.68
N ILE A 42 -6.70 -10.70 -9.12
CA ILE A 42 -5.62 -11.43 -8.45
C ILE A 42 -6.15 -12.26 -7.28
N ILE A 43 -6.99 -11.66 -6.42
CA ILE A 43 -7.60 -12.38 -5.29
C ILE A 43 -8.38 -13.60 -5.81
N ALA A 44 -9.22 -13.41 -6.84
CA ALA A 44 -10.00 -14.48 -7.43
C ALA A 44 -9.11 -15.60 -8.00
N LEU A 45 -8.04 -15.25 -8.71
CA LEU A 45 -7.10 -16.23 -9.27
C LEU A 45 -6.39 -17.04 -8.19
N VAL A 46 -5.92 -16.38 -7.12
CA VAL A 46 -5.25 -17.04 -5.99
C VAL A 46 -6.20 -18.00 -5.26
N VAL A 47 -7.50 -17.70 -5.20
CA VAL A 47 -8.50 -18.56 -4.55
C VAL A 47 -8.95 -19.72 -5.45
N VAL A 48 -9.05 -19.50 -6.77
CA VAL A 48 -9.66 -20.46 -7.70
C VAL A 48 -8.65 -21.43 -8.31
N ASP A 49 -7.41 -21.00 -8.55
CA ASP A 49 -6.40 -21.82 -9.20
C ASP A 49 -5.41 -22.43 -8.20
N CYS A 50 -5.52 -23.75 -7.98
CA CYS A 50 -4.62 -24.49 -7.10
C CYS A 50 -3.13 -24.39 -7.49
N HIS A 51 -2.79 -24.10 -8.76
CA HIS A 51 -1.40 -23.91 -9.18
C HIS A 51 -0.78 -22.64 -8.58
N LEU A 52 -1.63 -21.68 -8.19
CA LEU A 52 -1.21 -20.45 -7.52
C LEU A 52 -1.16 -20.60 -5.99
N HIS A 53 -1.41 -21.78 -5.42
CA HIS A 53 -1.31 -21.99 -3.96
C HIS A 53 0.16 -22.13 -3.50
N THR A 54 0.98 -21.11 -3.79
CA THR A 54 2.35 -20.98 -3.30
C THR A 54 2.46 -19.83 -2.31
N PRO A 55 3.45 -19.83 -1.39
CA PRO A 55 3.67 -18.75 -0.43
C PRO A 55 3.66 -17.34 -1.05
N MET A 56 4.34 -17.14 -2.17
CA MET A 56 4.39 -15.84 -2.85
C MET A 56 2.99 -15.34 -3.24
N TYR A 57 2.17 -16.19 -3.86
CA TYR A 57 0.83 -15.81 -4.31
C TYR A 57 -0.15 -15.64 -3.15
N PHE A 58 0.05 -16.37 -2.06
CA PHE A 58 -0.69 -16.14 -0.81
C PHE A 58 -0.40 -14.74 -0.24
N PHE A 59 0.87 -14.31 -0.21
CA PHE A 59 1.21 -12.93 0.17
C PHE A 59 0.66 -11.92 -0.83
N LEU A 60 0.75 -12.20 -2.14
CA LEU A 60 0.22 -11.32 -3.18
C LEU A 60 -1.30 -11.13 -3.07
N GLY A 61 -2.07 -12.18 -2.78
CA GLY A 61 -3.51 -12.06 -2.56
C GLY A 61 -3.85 -11.18 -1.34
N ASN A 62 -3.06 -11.28 -0.26
CA ASN A 62 -3.20 -10.39 0.89
C ASN A 62 -2.82 -8.94 0.56
N LEU A 63 -1.76 -8.74 -0.22
CA LEU A 63 -1.35 -7.43 -0.71
C LEU A 63 -2.44 -6.81 -1.61
N SER A 64 -3.03 -7.58 -2.53
CA SER A 64 -4.14 -7.10 -3.37
C SER A 64 -5.39 -6.75 -2.56
N CYS A 65 -5.68 -7.50 -1.49
CA CYS A 65 -6.77 -7.16 -0.56
C CYS A 65 -6.47 -5.83 0.15
N LEU A 66 -5.24 -5.66 0.64
CA LEU A 66 -4.76 -4.42 1.25
C LEU A 66 -4.89 -3.24 0.29
N GLU A 67 -4.41 -3.38 -0.95
CA GLU A 67 -4.44 -2.34 -1.98
C GLU A 67 -5.86 -1.95 -2.42
N THR A 68 -6.78 -2.92 -2.42
CA THR A 68 -8.21 -2.69 -2.67
C THR A 68 -8.82 -1.79 -1.58
N CYS A 69 -8.52 -2.10 -0.32
CA CYS A 69 -8.94 -1.29 0.84
C CYS A 69 -8.29 0.09 0.82
N TYR A 70 -7.00 0.16 0.45
CA TYR A 70 -6.22 1.39 0.40
C TYR A 70 -6.79 2.36 -0.63
N SER A 71 -7.03 1.84 -1.83
CA SER A 71 -7.64 2.57 -2.95
C SER A 71 -9.04 3.05 -2.59
N SER A 72 -9.85 2.20 -1.97
CA SER A 72 -11.22 2.54 -1.55
C SER A 72 -11.27 3.56 -0.39
N ASN A 73 -10.20 3.68 0.40
CA ASN A 73 -10.10 4.68 1.45
C ASN A 73 -9.79 6.09 0.91
N ILE A 74 -9.01 6.19 -0.19
CA ILE A 74 -8.49 7.47 -0.69
C ILE A 74 -9.22 7.95 -1.95
N LEU A 75 -9.35 7.08 -2.96
CA LEU A 75 -9.84 7.50 -4.28
C LEU A 75 -11.29 7.99 -4.25
N PRO A 76 -12.24 7.34 -3.55
CA PRO A 76 -13.61 7.87 -3.45
C PRO A 76 -13.67 9.25 -2.79
N LEU A 77 -12.85 9.48 -1.75
CA LEU A 77 -12.77 10.78 -1.08
C LEU A 77 -12.25 11.86 -2.04
N MET A 78 -11.24 11.53 -2.83
CA MET A 78 -10.64 12.44 -3.81
C MET A 78 -11.56 12.69 -5.01
N LEU A 79 -12.25 11.66 -5.52
CA LEU A 79 -13.26 11.80 -6.58
C LEU A 79 -14.40 12.72 -6.14
N ALA A 80 -14.87 12.56 -4.91
CA ALA A 80 -15.91 13.41 -4.38
C ALA A 80 -15.41 14.83 -4.09
N ASN A 81 -14.10 15.05 -3.95
CA ASN A 81 -13.49 16.37 -3.90
C ASN A 81 -13.54 17.04 -5.29
N PHE A 82 -13.17 16.33 -6.36
CA PHE A 82 -13.28 16.84 -7.73
C PHE A 82 -14.72 17.16 -8.12
N PHE A 83 -15.68 16.31 -7.72
CA PHE A 83 -17.10 16.54 -8.01
C PHE A 83 -17.64 17.83 -7.38
N ASN A 84 -17.13 18.24 -6.22
CA ASN A 84 -17.56 19.43 -5.49
C ASN A 84 -16.71 20.68 -5.82
N GLY A 85 -16.05 20.72 -6.98
CA GLY A 85 -15.30 21.89 -7.43
C GLY A 85 -13.93 22.08 -6.76
N GLY A 86 -13.33 20.99 -6.24
CA GLY A 86 -11.97 21.01 -5.71
C GLY A 86 -11.86 21.32 -4.21
N GLN A 87 -12.99 21.35 -3.50
CA GLN A 87 -13.02 21.39 -2.04
C GLN A 87 -14.01 20.37 -1.49
N ARG A 88 -13.65 19.70 -0.39
CA ARG A 88 -14.55 18.79 0.32
C ARG A 88 -14.50 19.03 1.82
N VAL A 89 -15.67 19.26 2.40
CA VAL A 89 -15.87 19.29 3.85
C VAL A 89 -15.93 17.84 4.36
N ILE A 90 -15.17 17.56 5.40
CA ILE A 90 -15.14 16.26 6.10
C ILE A 90 -15.20 16.50 7.60
N SER A 91 -15.96 15.70 8.34
CA SER A 91 -15.96 15.80 9.80
C SER A 91 -14.60 15.40 10.37
N VAL A 92 -14.23 15.94 11.54
CA VAL A 92 -13.00 15.54 12.24
C VAL A 92 -12.96 14.03 12.45
N THR A 93 -14.07 13.42 12.89
CA THR A 93 -14.16 11.97 13.07
C THR A 93 -13.99 11.21 11.75
N GLY A 94 -14.59 11.67 10.65
CA GLY A 94 -14.42 11.06 9.34
C GLY A 94 -12.96 11.12 8.87
N CYS A 95 -12.27 12.23 9.13
CA CYS A 95 -10.86 12.40 8.85
C CYS A 95 -9.97 11.45 9.67
N MET A 96 -10.28 11.26 10.96
CA MET A 96 -9.57 10.29 11.81
C MET A 96 -9.77 8.85 11.36
N ILE A 97 -10.99 8.48 10.95
CA ILE A 97 -11.28 7.15 10.41
C ILE A 97 -10.49 6.91 9.11
N GLN A 98 -10.48 7.89 8.21
CA GLN A 98 -9.72 7.77 6.96
C GLN A 98 -8.21 7.63 7.22
N TYR A 99 -7.67 8.42 8.15
CA TYR A 99 -6.27 8.32 8.58
C TYR A 99 -5.95 6.97 9.25
N TYR A 100 -6.87 6.43 10.08
CA TYR A 100 -6.72 5.10 10.68
C TYR A 100 -6.54 4.02 9.62
N PHE A 101 -7.46 3.94 8.65
CA PHE A 101 -7.36 2.94 7.59
C PHE A 101 -6.10 3.13 6.74
N PHE A 102 -5.75 4.37 6.43
CA PHE A 102 -4.51 4.67 5.71
C PHE A 102 -3.27 4.16 6.44
N GLY A 103 -3.10 4.55 7.71
CA GLY A 103 -1.93 4.17 8.50
C GLY A 103 -1.85 2.67 8.77
N PHE A 104 -2.99 2.03 9.06
CA PHE A 104 -3.10 0.58 9.20
C PHE A 104 -2.59 -0.14 7.95
N LEU A 105 -3.13 0.21 6.78
CA LEU A 105 -2.82 -0.45 5.52
C LEU A 105 -1.36 -0.18 5.11
N ALA A 106 -0.88 1.07 5.21
CA ALA A 106 0.49 1.42 4.86
C ALA A 106 1.52 0.67 5.73
N ALA A 107 1.27 0.55 7.03
CA ALA A 107 2.16 -0.20 7.93
C ALA A 107 2.15 -1.70 7.61
N SER A 108 0.97 -2.30 7.37
CA SER A 108 0.87 -3.71 6.98
C SER A 108 1.52 -4.01 5.62
N GLU A 109 1.48 -3.07 4.68
CA GLU A 109 2.12 -3.19 3.36
C GLU A 109 3.64 -3.33 3.48
N CYS A 110 4.29 -2.52 4.32
CA CYS A 110 5.74 -2.63 4.58
C CYS A 110 6.13 -4.06 4.99
N TYR A 111 5.39 -4.65 5.92
CA TYR A 111 5.65 -6.01 6.43
C TYR A 111 5.35 -7.09 5.39
N LEU A 112 4.27 -6.96 4.61
CA LEU A 112 3.94 -7.90 3.54
C LEU A 112 4.99 -7.89 2.43
N LEU A 113 5.45 -6.71 1.99
CA LEU A 113 6.53 -6.60 1.01
C LEU A 113 7.83 -7.22 1.53
N ALA A 114 8.14 -7.06 2.82
CA ALA A 114 9.29 -7.72 3.42
C ALA A 114 9.13 -9.25 3.49
N ALA A 115 7.94 -9.76 3.82
CA ALA A 115 7.65 -11.19 3.80
C ALA A 115 7.79 -11.79 2.39
N MET A 116 7.33 -11.08 1.35
CA MET A 116 7.52 -11.46 -0.05
C MET A 116 9.01 -11.45 -0.46
N SER A 117 9.78 -10.46 0.02
CA SER A 117 11.24 -10.44 -0.20
C SER A 117 11.93 -11.65 0.44
N TYR A 118 11.48 -12.02 1.65
CA TYR A 118 12.01 -13.15 2.40
C TYR A 118 11.66 -14.48 1.72
N ASP A 119 10.44 -14.64 1.18
CA ASP A 119 10.05 -15.78 0.34
C ASP A 119 11.03 -15.97 -0.83
N ARG A 120 11.29 -14.89 -1.59
CA ARG A 120 12.20 -14.94 -2.73
C ARG A 120 13.63 -15.27 -2.32
N TYR A 121 14.07 -14.75 -1.18
CA TYR A 121 15.38 -15.08 -0.62
C TYR A 121 15.49 -16.57 -0.30
N VAL A 122 14.52 -17.15 0.41
CA VAL A 122 14.56 -18.58 0.76
C VAL A 122 14.49 -19.44 -0.52
N ALA A 123 13.62 -19.07 -1.47
CA ALA A 123 13.45 -19.81 -2.72
C ALA A 123 14.74 -19.88 -3.58
N ILE A 124 15.51 -18.78 -3.63
CA ILE A 124 16.71 -18.69 -4.49
C ILE A 124 17.99 -19.07 -3.74
N CYS A 125 18.16 -18.57 -2.51
CA CYS A 125 19.41 -18.73 -1.76
C CYS A 125 19.43 -20.04 -0.94
N LYS A 126 18.27 -20.61 -0.62
CA LYS A 126 18.14 -21.82 0.22
C LYS A 126 17.10 -22.82 -0.34
N PRO A 127 17.19 -23.23 -1.63
CA PRO A 127 16.16 -24.03 -2.28
C PRO A 127 15.87 -25.38 -1.58
N LEU A 128 16.90 -26.03 -1.02
CA LEU A 128 16.76 -27.32 -0.32
C LEU A 128 15.93 -27.24 0.98
N PHE A 129 15.84 -26.06 1.58
CA PHE A 129 15.12 -25.84 2.84
C PHE A 129 13.82 -25.05 2.65
N TYR A 130 13.44 -24.75 1.40
CA TYR A 130 12.32 -23.88 1.09
C TYR A 130 11.01 -24.35 1.72
N THR A 131 10.66 -25.62 1.55
CA THR A 131 9.40 -26.19 2.07
C THR A 131 9.36 -26.22 3.59
N THR A 132 10.50 -26.34 4.27
CA THR A 132 10.59 -26.31 5.73
C THR A 132 10.46 -24.87 6.26
N LEU A 133 11.13 -23.91 5.61
CA LEU A 133 11.20 -22.51 6.05
C LEU A 133 9.97 -21.69 5.62
N MET A 134 9.37 -21.99 4.47
CA MET A 134 8.17 -21.35 3.91
C MET A 134 7.04 -22.36 3.75
N ASN A 135 6.57 -22.87 4.87
CA ASN A 135 5.34 -23.67 4.94
C ASN A 135 4.12 -22.78 5.26
N SER A 136 2.91 -23.32 5.05
CA SER A 136 1.66 -22.58 5.22
C SER A 136 1.49 -21.97 6.62
N LYS A 137 2.00 -22.61 7.68
CA LYS A 137 1.91 -22.08 9.04
C LYS A 137 2.77 -20.82 9.19
N VAL A 138 3.99 -20.84 8.67
CA VAL A 138 4.89 -19.67 8.68
C VAL A 138 4.30 -18.54 7.82
N CYS A 139 3.79 -18.85 6.63
CA CYS A 139 3.14 -17.85 5.77
C CYS A 139 1.95 -17.17 6.46
N PHE A 140 1.09 -17.96 7.11
CA PHE A 140 -0.04 -17.43 7.88
C PHE A 140 0.42 -16.56 9.05
N GLN A 141 1.43 -17.00 9.79
CA GLN A 141 2.02 -16.21 10.88
C GLN A 141 2.59 -14.88 10.39
N LEU A 142 3.31 -14.87 9.26
CA LEU A 142 3.87 -13.65 8.67
C LEU A 142 2.76 -12.67 8.25
N VAL A 143 1.69 -13.16 7.61
CA VAL A 143 0.53 -12.33 7.27
C VAL A 143 -0.15 -11.79 8.52
N ALA A 144 -0.44 -12.64 9.51
CA ALA A 144 -1.08 -12.23 10.76
C ALA A 144 -0.24 -11.18 11.50
N CYS A 145 1.07 -11.39 11.62
CA CYS A 145 1.99 -10.41 12.22
C CYS A 145 1.99 -9.08 11.45
N SER A 146 1.89 -9.10 10.13
CA SER A 146 1.83 -7.89 9.30
C SER A 146 0.58 -7.05 9.59
N TRP A 147 -0.58 -7.69 9.68
CA TRP A 147 -1.86 -7.03 10.01
C TRP A 147 -1.90 -6.55 11.46
N ILE A 148 -1.48 -7.39 12.41
CA ILE A 148 -1.48 -7.06 13.85
C ILE A 148 -0.53 -5.89 14.13
N SER A 149 0.68 -5.92 13.57
CA SER A 149 1.68 -4.85 13.80
C SER A 149 1.21 -3.52 13.23
N GLY A 150 0.63 -3.51 12.03
CA GLY A 150 0.06 -2.30 11.43
C GLY A 150 -1.11 -1.74 12.25
N SER A 151 -1.99 -2.63 12.74
CA SER A 151 -3.12 -2.23 13.60
C SER A 151 -2.64 -1.65 14.92
N LEU A 152 -1.68 -2.29 15.60
CA LEU A 152 -1.16 -1.84 16.89
C LEU A 152 -0.54 -0.44 16.78
N ALA A 153 0.28 -0.20 15.76
CA ALA A 153 0.93 1.09 15.56
C ALA A 153 -0.09 2.23 15.39
N ILE A 154 -1.09 2.05 14.52
CA ILE A 154 -2.05 3.13 14.25
C ILE A 154 -3.03 3.37 15.40
N ASN A 155 -3.39 2.33 16.16
CA ASN A 155 -4.26 2.48 17.33
C ASN A 155 -3.63 3.41 18.39
N ILE A 156 -2.32 3.27 18.63
CA ILE A 156 -1.59 4.15 19.56
C ILE A 156 -1.63 5.60 19.06
N THR A 157 -1.34 5.83 17.78
CA THR A 157 -1.37 7.18 17.21
C THR A 157 -2.77 7.79 17.24
N ILE A 158 -3.80 7.05 16.84
CA ILE A 158 -5.19 7.53 16.84
C ILE A 158 -5.68 7.85 18.25
N TYR A 159 -5.35 7.02 19.24
CA TYR A 159 -5.68 7.28 20.63
C TYR A 159 -5.14 8.65 21.08
N LEU A 160 -3.90 8.98 20.72
CA LEU A 160 -3.30 10.28 21.03
C LEU A 160 -3.90 11.42 20.20
N MET A 161 -4.19 11.18 18.91
CA MET A 161 -4.84 12.19 18.06
C MET A 161 -6.23 12.57 18.57
N HIS A 162 -6.99 11.63 19.13
CA HIS A 162 -8.32 11.89 19.68
C HIS A 162 -8.27 12.80 20.93
N GLN A 163 -7.13 12.89 21.62
CA GLN A 163 -6.95 13.79 22.76
C GLN A 163 -6.61 15.23 22.33
N LEU A 164 -6.34 15.46 21.04
CA LEU A 164 -6.00 16.78 20.52
C LEU A 164 -7.26 17.63 20.30
N LYS A 165 -7.11 18.92 20.56
CA LYS A 165 -8.09 19.95 20.20
C LYS A 165 -7.63 20.62 18.91
N PHE A 166 -8.56 20.83 17.98
CA PHE A 166 -8.30 21.46 16.69
C PHE A 166 -8.93 22.85 16.64
N CYS A 167 -8.20 23.81 16.05
CA CYS A 167 -8.63 25.20 15.92
C CYS A 167 -8.14 25.82 14.60
N GLY A 168 -8.58 27.05 14.31
CA GLY A 168 -8.14 27.81 13.14
C GLY A 168 -9.10 27.67 11.95
N SER A 169 -8.59 27.76 10.72
CA SER A 169 -9.39 27.71 9.50
C SER A 169 -9.94 26.33 9.16
N GLY A 170 -9.37 25.26 9.74
CA GLY A 170 -9.74 23.87 9.42
C GLY A 170 -9.33 23.42 8.03
N GLU A 171 -8.50 24.20 7.32
CA GLU A 171 -8.06 23.90 5.96
C GLU A 171 -6.87 22.93 5.97
N ILE A 172 -7.07 21.78 5.33
CA ILE A 172 -6.05 20.77 5.10
C ILE A 172 -5.61 20.88 3.63
N ASN A 173 -4.40 21.36 3.41
CA ASN A 173 -3.79 21.46 2.07
C ASN A 173 -3.31 20.09 1.55
N HIS A 174 -4.23 19.12 1.46
CA HIS A 174 -4.00 17.75 1.03
C HIS A 174 -5.27 17.15 0.40
N PHE A 175 -5.13 16.06 -0.35
CA PHE A 175 -6.25 15.38 -1.00
C PHE A 175 -6.89 14.27 -0.14
N PHE A 176 -6.26 13.93 0.98
CA PHE A 176 -6.77 13.04 2.03
C PHE A 176 -6.21 13.48 3.40
N CYS A 177 -6.74 12.90 4.48
CA CYS A 177 -6.31 13.14 5.84
C CYS A 177 -5.00 12.40 6.16
N ASP A 178 -3.90 13.14 6.11
CA ASP A 178 -2.57 12.67 6.52
C ASP A 178 -2.15 13.29 7.86
N PHE A 179 -1.24 12.62 8.57
CA PHE A 179 -0.79 12.97 9.91
C PHE A 179 -0.27 14.41 10.01
N ASN A 180 0.68 14.77 9.14
CA ASN A 180 1.35 16.07 9.21
C ASN A 180 0.40 17.25 8.97
N PRO A 181 -0.47 17.23 7.93
CA PRO A 181 -1.49 18.27 7.75
C PRO A 181 -2.48 18.37 8.91
N ILE A 182 -2.97 17.26 9.47
CA ILE A 182 -3.91 17.29 10.61
C ILE A 182 -3.24 17.92 11.83
N LEU A 183 -2.00 17.51 12.13
CA LEU A 183 -1.29 17.96 13.32
C LEU A 183 -0.95 19.46 13.30
N LYS A 184 -0.86 20.07 12.11
CA LYS A 184 -0.68 21.53 11.98
C LYS A 184 -1.89 22.33 12.45
N LEU A 185 -3.09 21.73 12.50
CA LEU A 185 -4.33 22.36 12.96
C LEU A 185 -4.57 22.23 14.48
N SER A 186 -3.69 21.52 15.20
CA SER A 186 -3.81 21.30 16.64
C SER A 186 -3.48 22.57 17.43
N CYS A 187 -4.34 22.96 18.37
CA CYS A 187 -3.99 23.91 19.44
C CYS A 187 -3.51 23.24 20.73
N SER A 188 -3.67 21.91 20.85
CA SER A 188 -3.09 21.15 21.95
C SER A 188 -1.58 21.00 21.80
N ASP A 189 -0.89 20.75 22.92
CA ASP A 189 0.53 20.41 22.90
C ASP A 189 0.78 19.12 22.10
N THR A 190 1.77 19.17 21.23
CA THR A 190 2.15 18.09 20.30
C THR A 190 3.51 17.47 20.63
N GLN A 191 4.12 17.83 21.76
CA GLN A 191 5.45 17.35 22.16
C GLN A 191 5.57 15.84 22.28
N ILE A 192 4.51 15.13 22.68
CA ILE A 192 4.53 13.67 22.83
C ILE A 192 4.19 12.97 21.52
N ILE A 193 3.12 13.40 20.84
CA ILE A 193 2.58 12.69 19.67
C ILE A 193 3.53 12.73 18.46
N LYS A 194 4.27 13.84 18.27
CA LYS A 194 5.23 13.99 17.16
C LYS A 194 6.36 12.96 17.21
N PRO A 195 7.21 12.92 18.26
CA PRO A 195 8.31 11.97 18.31
C PRO A 195 7.83 10.53 18.40
N LEU A 196 6.72 10.27 19.10
CA LEU A 196 6.17 8.91 19.20
C LEU A 196 5.66 8.40 17.84
N THR A 197 4.94 9.21 17.08
CA THR A 197 4.48 8.81 15.74
C THR A 197 5.65 8.61 14.79
N ALA A 198 6.68 9.46 14.86
CA ALA A 198 7.90 9.27 14.09
C ALA A 198 8.63 7.97 14.45
N PHE A 199 8.71 7.64 15.75
CA PHE A 199 9.27 6.37 16.23
C PHE A 199 8.47 5.16 15.73
N LEU A 200 7.15 5.19 15.85
CA LEU A 200 6.28 4.11 15.36
C LEU A 200 6.39 3.92 13.85
N ALA A 201 6.42 5.02 13.08
CA ALA A 201 6.63 4.98 11.64
C ALA A 201 8.00 4.38 11.28
N ALA A 202 9.05 4.74 12.01
CA ALA A 202 10.39 4.17 11.83
C ALA A 202 10.43 2.66 12.14
N VAL A 203 9.76 2.21 13.20
CA VAL A 203 9.63 0.78 13.55
C VAL A 203 8.84 0.00 12.49
N CYS A 204 7.82 0.62 11.87
CA CYS A 204 7.02 -0.02 10.83
C CYS A 204 7.70 -0.05 9.46
N SER A 205 8.65 0.86 9.19
CA SER A 205 9.26 1.01 7.86
C SER A 205 10.71 0.54 7.77
N LEU A 206 11.57 0.89 8.75
CA LEU A 206 13.00 0.62 8.68
C LEU A 206 13.35 -0.87 8.79
N PRO A 207 12.84 -1.64 9.77
CA PRO A 207 13.16 -3.07 9.85
C PRO A 207 12.70 -3.85 8.60
N PRO A 208 11.46 -3.66 8.08
CA PRO A 208 11.04 -4.28 6.82
C PRO A 208 11.89 -3.86 5.61
N PHE A 209 12.28 -2.59 5.53
CA PHE A 209 13.19 -2.08 4.50
C PHE A 209 14.56 -2.78 4.56
N LEU A 210 15.18 -2.84 5.74
CA LEU A 210 16.48 -3.48 5.93
C LEU A 210 16.42 -4.98 5.64
N LEU A 211 15.35 -5.66 6.03
CA LEU A 211 15.13 -7.08 5.70
C LEU A 211 15.02 -7.27 4.18
N THR A 212 14.30 -6.38 3.51
CA THR A 212 14.14 -6.41 2.05
C THR A 212 15.48 -6.19 1.35
N LEU A 213 16.23 -5.18 1.78
CA LEU A 213 17.55 -4.86 1.23
C LEU A 213 18.52 -6.03 1.43
N ALA A 214 18.60 -6.57 2.64
CA ALA A 214 19.45 -7.73 2.94
C ALA A 214 19.06 -8.94 2.08
N SER A 215 17.77 -9.26 1.99
CA SER A 215 17.26 -10.35 1.14
C SER A 215 17.72 -10.20 -0.30
N TYR A 216 17.61 -8.99 -0.87
CA TYR A 216 18.01 -8.75 -2.26
C TYR A 216 19.51 -8.71 -2.49
N ILE A 217 20.31 -8.24 -1.52
CA ILE A 217 21.77 -8.35 -1.57
C ILE A 217 22.18 -9.82 -1.69
N TYR A 218 21.60 -10.70 -0.86
CA TYR A 218 21.86 -12.13 -0.92
C TYR A 218 21.36 -12.76 -2.23
N ILE A 219 20.15 -12.43 -2.68
CA ILE A 219 19.60 -12.92 -3.95
C ILE A 219 20.53 -12.57 -5.12
N ILE A 220 20.92 -11.29 -5.26
CA ILE A 220 21.79 -10.83 -6.34
C ILE A 220 23.15 -11.55 -6.25
N SER A 221 23.71 -11.65 -5.04
CA SER A 221 24.97 -12.38 -4.81
C SER A 221 24.90 -13.85 -5.25
N THR A 222 23.78 -14.53 -4.96
CA THR A 222 23.54 -15.91 -5.40
C THR A 222 23.36 -15.98 -6.92
N ILE A 223 22.61 -15.06 -7.53
CA ILE A 223 22.36 -15.06 -8.97
C ILE A 223 23.66 -14.85 -9.76
N VAL A 224 24.52 -13.89 -9.35
CA VAL A 224 25.80 -13.62 -10.04
C VAL A 224 26.72 -14.86 -10.03
N ARG A 225 26.61 -15.73 -9.01
CA ARG A 225 27.37 -16.99 -8.91
C ARG A 225 26.83 -18.11 -9.80
N ILE A 226 25.65 -17.98 -10.39
CA ILE A 226 25.11 -18.99 -11.32
C ILE A 226 25.99 -19.01 -12.58
N PRO A 227 26.52 -20.17 -13.02
CA PRO A 227 27.42 -20.23 -14.16
C PRO A 227 26.71 -20.03 -15.52
N SER A 228 25.42 -20.34 -15.64
CA SER A 228 24.69 -20.19 -16.90
C SER A 228 23.97 -18.84 -17.03
N ILE A 229 24.10 -18.22 -18.21
CA ILE A 229 23.43 -16.95 -18.54
C ILE A 229 21.90 -17.12 -18.52
N SER A 230 21.40 -18.25 -19.04
CA SER A 230 19.97 -18.57 -19.03
C SER A 230 19.42 -18.72 -17.61
N GLY A 231 20.19 -19.34 -16.70
CA GLY A 231 19.84 -19.47 -15.29
C GLY A 231 19.78 -18.11 -14.57
N ARG A 232 20.74 -17.21 -14.87
CA ARG A 232 20.74 -15.84 -14.36
C ARG A 232 19.52 -15.05 -14.82
N GLN A 233 19.23 -15.06 -16.13
CA GLN A 233 18.08 -14.35 -16.69
C GLN A 233 16.76 -14.88 -16.11
N LYS A 234 16.62 -16.20 -15.98
CA LYS A 234 15.44 -16.81 -15.37
C LYS A 234 15.25 -16.32 -13.93
N ALA A 235 16.29 -16.38 -13.09
CA ALA A 235 16.22 -15.94 -11.69
C ALA A 235 15.92 -14.44 -11.56
N PHE A 236 16.55 -13.58 -12.36
CA PHE A 236 16.26 -12.15 -12.39
C PHE A 236 14.82 -11.86 -12.80
N SER A 237 14.29 -12.57 -13.80
CA SER A 237 12.92 -12.37 -14.27
C SER A 237 11.89 -12.61 -13.15
N THR A 238 12.11 -13.63 -12.30
CA THR A 238 11.22 -13.99 -11.19
C THR A 238 11.18 -12.92 -10.09
N CYS A 239 12.27 -12.18 -9.89
CA CYS A 239 12.40 -11.16 -8.86
C CYS A 239 12.09 -9.74 -9.35
N SER A 240 12.16 -9.51 -10.66
CA SER A 240 12.06 -8.18 -11.27
C SER A 240 10.75 -7.47 -10.93
N SER A 241 9.62 -8.19 -11.00
CA SER A 241 8.31 -7.67 -10.65
C SER A 241 8.27 -7.12 -9.22
N HIS A 242 8.70 -7.91 -8.24
CA HIS A 242 8.71 -7.49 -6.84
C HIS A 242 9.71 -6.35 -6.57
N LEU A 243 10.88 -6.35 -7.22
CA LEU A 243 11.84 -5.26 -7.10
C LEU A 243 11.28 -3.91 -7.57
N ILE A 244 10.52 -3.90 -8.66
CA ILE A 244 9.89 -2.66 -9.16
C ILE A 244 8.91 -2.13 -8.13
N VAL A 245 8.04 -3.00 -7.60
CA VAL A 245 7.03 -2.63 -6.58
C VAL A 245 7.68 -2.08 -5.32
N VAL A 246 8.64 -2.82 -4.76
CA VAL A 246 9.37 -2.41 -3.55
C VAL A 246 10.11 -1.09 -3.77
N SER A 247 10.73 -0.91 -4.95
CA SER A 247 11.48 0.30 -5.27
C SER A 247 10.55 1.51 -5.36
N ILE A 248 9.41 1.38 -6.07
CA ILE A 248 8.42 2.47 -6.15
C ILE A 248 7.91 2.82 -4.75
N PHE A 249 7.51 1.82 -3.96
CA PHE A 249 6.92 2.02 -2.63
C PHE A 249 7.90 2.66 -1.63
N TYR A 250 9.07 2.05 -1.41
CA TYR A 250 10.02 2.57 -0.41
C TYR A 250 10.67 3.88 -0.85
N SER A 251 11.01 4.05 -2.13
CA SER A 251 11.60 5.32 -2.58
C SER A 251 10.63 6.49 -2.38
N THR A 252 9.34 6.29 -2.65
CA THR A 252 8.34 7.36 -2.52
C THR A 252 8.00 7.67 -1.06
N ILE A 253 7.86 6.65 -0.19
CA ILE A 253 7.67 6.85 1.25
C ILE A 253 8.88 7.55 1.89
N MET A 254 10.09 7.11 1.58
CA MET A 254 11.30 7.76 2.10
C MET A 254 11.39 9.21 1.66
N ILE A 255 11.00 9.55 0.42
CA ILE A 255 11.00 10.94 -0.03
C ILE A 255 9.98 11.79 0.75
N VAL A 256 8.78 11.28 1.04
CA VAL A 256 7.76 12.06 1.77
C VAL A 256 8.11 12.30 3.23
N TYR A 257 8.71 11.30 3.88
CA TYR A 257 8.92 11.34 5.33
C TYR A 257 10.36 11.71 5.74
N ILE A 258 11.35 11.60 4.86
CA ILE A 258 12.76 11.95 5.15
C ILE A 258 13.21 13.22 4.41
N LEU A 259 12.81 13.42 3.16
CA LEU A 259 13.25 14.58 2.38
C LEU A 259 12.29 15.77 2.59
N PRO A 260 12.80 17.00 2.82
CA PRO A 260 11.96 18.16 3.10
C PRO A 260 11.36 18.78 1.82
N LEU A 261 10.92 17.95 0.86
CA LEU A 261 10.33 18.38 -0.42
C LEU A 261 8.84 18.69 -0.25
N LYS A 262 8.53 19.64 0.65
CA LYS A 262 7.17 20.02 1.05
C LYS A 262 6.25 20.36 -0.12
N ASP A 263 6.81 20.94 -1.19
CA ASP A 263 6.06 21.34 -2.39
C ASP A 263 5.64 20.15 -3.28
N LEU A 264 6.29 19.00 -3.13
CA LEU A 264 6.03 17.77 -3.91
C LEU A 264 5.35 16.67 -3.08
N ASN A 265 5.07 16.90 -1.80
CA ASN A 265 4.48 15.90 -0.90
C ASN A 265 3.17 15.29 -1.44
N LYS A 266 2.33 16.08 -2.13
CA LYS A 266 1.11 15.57 -2.77
C LYS A 266 1.42 14.62 -3.93
N VAL A 267 2.44 14.93 -4.74
CA VAL A 267 2.87 14.11 -5.88
C VAL A 267 3.44 12.79 -5.39
N PHE A 268 4.35 12.82 -4.40
CA PHE A 268 4.88 11.59 -3.84
C PHE A 268 3.81 10.78 -3.09
N SER A 269 2.87 11.45 -2.42
CA SER A 269 1.69 10.79 -1.86
C SER A 269 0.86 10.10 -2.92
N PHE A 270 0.59 10.75 -4.05
CA PHE A 270 -0.05 10.09 -5.18
C PHE A 270 0.73 8.86 -5.67
N LEU A 271 2.06 8.92 -5.72
CA LEU A 271 2.88 7.79 -6.19
C LEU A 271 2.74 6.55 -5.28
N TYR A 272 2.85 6.67 -3.96
CA TYR A 272 2.72 5.47 -3.10
C TYR A 272 1.27 5.07 -2.85
N THR A 273 0.31 6.01 -2.85
CA THR A 273 -1.10 5.71 -2.52
C THR A 273 -1.96 5.29 -3.70
N ILE A 274 -1.59 5.69 -4.93
CA ILE A 274 -2.42 5.49 -6.14
C ILE A 274 -1.63 4.77 -7.23
N LEU A 275 -0.37 5.15 -7.48
CA LEU A 275 0.41 4.51 -8.54
C LEU A 275 0.83 3.09 -8.16
N THR A 276 1.31 2.83 -6.94
CA THR A 276 1.70 1.47 -6.51
C THR A 276 0.53 0.47 -6.64
N PRO A 277 -0.69 0.75 -6.09
CA PRO A 277 -1.83 -0.14 -6.23
C PRO A 277 -2.30 -0.37 -7.65
N LEU A 278 -2.13 0.61 -8.54
CA LEU A 278 -2.46 0.48 -9.96
C LEU A 278 -1.44 -0.39 -10.70
N VAL A 279 -0.17 -0.22 -10.40
CA VAL A 279 0.95 -0.87 -11.08
C VAL A 279 1.12 -2.32 -10.63
N ASN A 280 0.80 -2.64 -9.36
CA ASN A 280 0.95 -3.98 -8.80
C ASN A 280 0.23 -5.06 -9.62
N PRO A 281 -1.09 -4.95 -9.89
CA PRO A 281 -1.78 -5.93 -10.71
C PRO A 281 -1.24 -6.05 -12.13
N LEU A 282 -0.80 -4.94 -12.74
CA LEU A 282 -0.26 -4.93 -14.09
C LEU A 282 1.10 -5.64 -14.15
N ILE A 283 1.97 -5.40 -13.18
CA ILE A 283 3.28 -6.05 -13.10
C ILE A 283 3.12 -7.56 -12.83
N TYR A 284 2.25 -7.93 -11.90
CA TYR A 284 2.05 -9.35 -11.56
C TYR A 284 1.19 -10.11 -12.57
N SER A 285 0.29 -9.47 -13.32
CA SER A 285 -0.48 -10.17 -14.38
C SER A 285 0.26 -10.20 -15.71
N LEU A 286 0.77 -9.07 -16.21
CA LEU A 286 1.32 -9.00 -17.57
C LEU A 286 2.68 -9.70 -17.70
N ARG A 287 3.51 -9.66 -16.66
CA ARG A 287 4.86 -10.26 -16.70
C ARG A 287 4.93 -11.67 -16.12
N ASN A 288 3.93 -12.11 -15.36
CA ASN A 288 3.96 -13.41 -14.74
C ASN A 288 3.26 -14.44 -15.62
N LYS A 289 4.02 -15.45 -16.06
CA LYS A 289 3.49 -16.53 -16.90
C LYS A 289 2.44 -17.34 -16.15
N ASP A 290 2.63 -17.57 -14.86
CA ASP A 290 1.71 -18.38 -14.06
C ASP A 290 0.35 -17.69 -13.93
N VAL A 291 0.32 -16.37 -13.72
CA VAL A 291 -0.93 -15.59 -13.64
C VAL A 291 -1.63 -15.56 -15.00
N ASN A 292 -0.89 -15.37 -16.09
CA ASN A 292 -1.46 -15.42 -17.45
C ASN A 292 -2.00 -16.80 -17.81
N GLU A 293 -1.34 -17.88 -17.40
CA GLU A 293 -1.83 -19.24 -17.58
C GLU A 293 -3.07 -19.50 -16.73
N ALA A 294 -3.10 -19.05 -15.47
CA ALA A 294 -4.29 -19.14 -14.62
C ALA A 294 -5.49 -18.39 -15.22
N VAL A 295 -5.30 -17.18 -15.75
CA VAL A 295 -6.34 -16.43 -16.47
C VAL A 295 -6.87 -17.22 -17.66
N LYS A 296 -5.98 -17.80 -18.47
CA LYS A 296 -6.38 -18.65 -19.61
C LYS A 296 -7.12 -19.90 -19.15
N ASN A 297 -6.70 -20.52 -18.06
CA ASN A 297 -7.33 -21.74 -17.53
C ASN A 297 -8.73 -21.45 -17.00
N VAL A 298 -8.93 -20.34 -16.29
CA VAL A 298 -10.25 -19.89 -15.83
C VAL A 298 -11.15 -19.52 -17.01
N ALA A 299 -10.63 -18.78 -18.00
CA ALA A 299 -11.39 -18.41 -19.20
C ALA A 299 -11.75 -19.62 -20.08
N ARG A 300 -10.98 -20.71 -20.01
CA ARG A 300 -11.22 -21.95 -20.76
C ARG A 300 -12.15 -22.94 -20.07
N LYS A 301 -12.45 -22.80 -18.77
CA LYS A 301 -13.46 -23.64 -18.11
C LYS A 301 -14.84 -23.24 -18.65
N PRO A 302 -15.54 -24.07 -19.45
CA PRO A 302 -16.92 -23.79 -19.79
C PRO A 302 -17.75 -23.79 -18.51
N ALA A 303 -18.71 -22.87 -18.40
CA ALA A 303 -19.74 -22.92 -17.38
C ALA A 303 -20.38 -24.31 -17.41
N VAL A 304 -20.06 -25.15 -16.42
CA VAL A 304 -20.70 -26.46 -16.27
C VAL A 304 -22.17 -26.18 -15.93
N PRO A 305 -23.14 -26.73 -16.69
CA PRO A 305 -24.54 -26.54 -16.37
C PRO A 305 -24.83 -27.18 -15.01
N THR A 306 -25.38 -26.40 -14.09
CA THR A 306 -25.94 -26.88 -12.82
C THR A 306 -27.00 -27.95 -13.10
N ARG A 307 -26.70 -29.20 -12.70
CA ARG A 307 -27.72 -30.25 -12.53
C ARG A 307 -28.09 -30.31 -11.05
N SER A 308 -29.28 -29.81 -10.73
CA SER A 308 -30.19 -30.36 -9.71
C SER A 308 -31.56 -29.71 -9.91
#